data_AF-L8GGR7-F1
#
_entry.id   AF-L8GGR7-F1
#
_cell.length_a   1.000
_cell.length_b   1.000
_cell.length_c   1.000
_cell.angle_alpha   90.00
_cell.angle_beta   90.00
_cell.angle_gamma   90.00
#
_symmetry.space_group_name_H-M   'P 1'
#
loop_
_entity.id
_entity.type
_entity.pdbx_description
1 polymer ?
#
loop_
_entity_poly.entity_id
_entity_poly.type
_entity_poly.pdbx_seq_one_letter_code
_entity_poly.pdbx_strand_id
1 'polypeptide(L)'
;MAPIAIRTLFHVMVWRDFGHISNLVSQLVEVIRKEDRVKIRRVGVATLRNILSKGENNEQMIKAGMVKLAAGLTQKKWKDEDIEQDLAVLNEVLEKDVNVLNSFELYREEVMSGNLVWSLVHRSEKFWRENVGRFEENNFKVLGSSNNPQVLAIACYDLGEFVRFHPRGRKVLSKMDGKVDIMNLMTNNPDAEVQKHALLCVQKMMVHNWEYLSNAN
;
A
#
# COMPACT_ATOMS: atom_id res chain seq x y z
N MET A 1 -40.39 -20.89 28.19
CA MET A 1 -40.29 -19.48 27.76
C MET A 1 -38.92 -18.94 28.15
N ALA A 2 -37.99 -18.96 27.20
CA ALA A 2 -36.82 -18.08 27.09
C ALA A 2 -35.97 -18.53 25.89
N PRO A 3 -36.13 -17.92 24.70
CA PRO A 3 -34.98 -17.88 23.79
C PRO A 3 -35.00 -16.67 22.85
N ILE A 4 -34.59 -15.48 23.30
CA ILE A 4 -34.23 -14.37 22.38
C ILE A 4 -32.99 -13.57 22.85
N ALA A 5 -32.67 -13.53 24.15
CA ALA A 5 -31.67 -12.58 24.67
C ALA A 5 -30.18 -12.90 24.39
N ILE A 6 -29.81 -14.12 23.98
CA ILE A 6 -28.37 -14.49 23.84
C ILE A 6 -27.82 -14.17 22.43
N ARG A 7 -28.67 -14.04 21.40
CA ARG A 7 -28.21 -13.84 20.02
C ARG A 7 -27.88 -12.38 19.67
N THR A 8 -28.36 -11.43 20.45
CA THR A 8 -28.19 -9.98 20.19
C THR A 8 -27.08 -9.31 21.01
N LEU A 9 -26.59 -9.94 22.08
CA LEU A 9 -25.50 -9.36 22.90
C LEU A 9 -24.09 -9.59 22.32
N PHE A 10 -23.91 -10.60 21.45
CA PHE A 10 -22.63 -10.87 20.79
C PHE A 10 -22.29 -9.93 19.62
N HIS A 11 -23.26 -9.16 19.11
CA HIS A 11 -23.09 -8.43 17.85
C HIS A 11 -22.63 -6.96 18.02
N VAL A 12 -22.63 -6.40 19.23
CA VAL A 12 -22.33 -4.96 19.42
C VAL A 12 -21.19 -4.69 20.41
N MET A 13 -20.99 -5.56 21.41
CA MET A 13 -19.96 -5.32 22.44
C MET A 13 -18.56 -5.79 22.02
N VAL A 14 -18.44 -6.93 21.33
CA VAL A 14 -17.13 -7.47 20.91
C VAL A 14 -16.47 -6.57 19.85
N TRP A 15 -17.24 -5.96 18.96
CA TRP A 15 -16.69 -5.16 17.86
C TRP A 15 -16.11 -3.82 18.28
N ARG A 16 -16.51 -3.26 19.44
CA ARG A 16 -16.04 -1.95 19.88
C ARG A 16 -14.64 -2.02 20.50
N ASP A 17 -14.29 -3.15 21.10
CA ASP A 17 -12.98 -3.37 21.74
C ASP A 17 -11.94 -3.98 20.78
N PHE A 18 -12.37 -4.55 19.66
CA PHE A 18 -11.48 -5.07 18.60
C PHE A 18 -10.85 -3.98 17.72
N GLY A 19 -11.33 -2.73 17.80
CA GLY A 19 -10.83 -1.59 17.03
C GLY A 19 -9.37 -1.18 17.34
N HIS A 20 -8.76 -1.74 18.39
CA HIS A 20 -7.39 -1.41 18.82
C HIS A 20 -6.38 -2.56 18.70
N ILE A 21 -6.74 -3.72 18.14
CA ILE A 21 -5.74 -4.73 17.79
C ILE A 21 -5.11 -4.33 16.45
N SER A 22 -4.27 -3.30 16.48
CA SER A 22 -3.39 -2.96 15.36
C SER A 22 -2.68 -4.26 14.96
N ASN A 23 -2.92 -4.73 13.73
CA ASN A 23 -2.36 -5.94 13.12
C ASN A 23 -3.22 -7.23 13.13
N LEU A 24 -4.47 -7.21 13.62
CA LEU A 24 -5.33 -8.42 13.56
C LEU A 24 -5.57 -8.91 12.13
N VAL A 25 -5.86 -7.98 11.20
CA VAL A 25 -6.11 -8.31 9.79
C VAL A 25 -4.90 -9.01 9.18
N SER A 26 -3.70 -8.45 9.35
CA SER A 26 -2.46 -9.04 8.82
C SER A 26 -2.18 -10.42 9.41
N GLN A 27 -2.39 -10.60 10.72
CA GLN A 27 -2.22 -11.89 11.38
C GLN A 27 -3.19 -12.94 10.82
N LEU A 28 -4.45 -12.55 10.59
CA LEU A 28 -5.45 -13.45 10.04
C LEU A 28 -5.10 -13.85 8.59
N VAL A 29 -4.63 -12.91 7.78
CA VAL A 29 -4.13 -13.19 6.42
C VAL A 29 -2.95 -14.16 6.46
N GLU A 30 -2.02 -14.00 7.41
CA GLU A 30 -0.89 -14.92 7.59
C GLU A 30 -1.33 -16.32 8.05
N VAL A 31 -2.35 -16.44 8.91
CA VAL A 31 -2.92 -17.73 9.29
C VAL A 31 -3.52 -18.42 8.06
N ILE A 32 -4.33 -17.72 7.27
CA ILE A 32 -4.94 -18.27 6.04
C ILE A 32 -3.85 -18.67 5.03
N ARG A 33 -2.73 -17.95 5.00
CA ARG A 33 -1.58 -18.26 4.13
C ARG A 33 -0.92 -19.58 4.50
N LYS A 34 -0.69 -19.81 5.80
CA LYS A 34 0.13 -20.93 6.31
C LYS A 34 -0.67 -22.22 6.56
N GLU A 35 -1.97 -22.12 6.78
CA GLU A 35 -2.79 -23.25 7.20
C GLU A 35 -3.58 -23.88 6.04
N ASP A 36 -3.59 -25.20 5.95
CA ASP A 36 -4.32 -25.94 4.91
C ASP A 36 -5.59 -26.63 5.39
N ARG A 37 -5.83 -26.71 6.70
CA ARG A 37 -7.08 -27.26 7.24
C ARG A 37 -8.27 -26.42 6.80
N VAL A 38 -9.20 -27.06 6.08
CA VAL A 38 -10.43 -26.45 5.53
C VAL A 38 -11.19 -25.65 6.59
N LYS A 39 -11.35 -26.19 7.80
CA LYS A 39 -12.08 -25.51 8.89
C LYS A 39 -11.43 -24.18 9.30
N ILE A 40 -10.09 -24.12 9.32
CA ILE A 40 -9.37 -22.89 9.71
C ILE A 40 -9.46 -21.88 8.57
N ARG A 41 -9.27 -22.32 7.32
CA ARG A 41 -9.45 -21.45 6.14
C ARG A 41 -10.87 -20.89 6.07
N ARG A 42 -11.91 -21.70 6.28
CA ARG A 42 -13.32 -21.25 6.31
C ARG A 42 -13.53 -20.13 7.32
N VAL A 43 -13.12 -20.34 8.57
CA VAL A 43 -13.28 -19.32 9.62
C VAL A 43 -12.47 -18.07 9.31
N GLY A 44 -11.24 -18.21 8.83
CA GLY A 44 -10.39 -17.07 8.49
C GLY A 44 -10.95 -16.22 7.35
N VAL A 45 -11.32 -16.87 6.24
CA VAL A 45 -11.89 -16.21 5.07
C VAL A 45 -13.24 -15.56 5.42
N ALA A 46 -14.14 -16.28 6.10
CA ALA A 46 -15.43 -15.73 6.53
C ALA A 46 -15.27 -14.54 7.50
N THR A 47 -14.27 -14.57 8.37
CA THR A 47 -13.96 -13.45 9.26
C THR A 47 -13.51 -12.23 8.48
N LEU A 48 -12.60 -12.39 7.50
CA LEU A 48 -12.20 -11.30 6.61
C LEU A 48 -13.39 -10.78 5.80
N ARG A 49 -14.25 -11.66 5.28
CA ARG A 49 -15.50 -11.25 4.62
C ARG A 49 -16.35 -10.39 5.57
N ASN A 50 -16.57 -10.82 6.81
CA ASN A 50 -17.46 -10.11 7.74
C ASN A 50 -16.99 -8.70 8.12
N ILE A 51 -15.69 -8.41 7.99
CA ILE A 51 -15.11 -7.09 8.26
C ILE A 51 -14.82 -6.28 6.98
N LEU A 52 -15.08 -6.87 5.82
CA LEU A 52 -14.93 -6.25 4.51
C LEU A 52 -15.79 -4.97 4.44
N SER A 53 -15.20 -3.93 3.85
CA SER A 53 -15.78 -2.59 3.68
C SER A 53 -16.14 -1.88 4.99
N LYS A 54 -15.53 -2.29 6.12
CA LYS A 54 -15.66 -1.60 7.41
C LYS A 54 -14.33 -0.94 7.78
N GLY A 55 -14.35 0.37 8.04
CA GLY A 55 -13.15 1.12 8.41
C GLY A 55 -12.01 0.93 7.39
N GLU A 56 -10.77 0.84 7.88
CA GLU A 56 -9.56 0.67 7.07
C GLU A 56 -9.24 -0.80 6.74
N ASN A 57 -10.15 -1.74 7.00
CA ASN A 57 -9.85 -3.18 6.90
C ASN A 57 -9.49 -3.61 5.48
N ASN A 58 -10.10 -3.02 4.45
CA ASN A 58 -9.80 -3.36 3.05
C ASN A 58 -8.36 -2.99 2.70
N GLU A 59 -7.93 -1.78 3.08
CA GLU A 59 -6.55 -1.34 2.90
C GLU A 59 -5.57 -2.23 3.68
N GLN A 60 -5.90 -2.61 4.92
CA GLN A 60 -5.08 -3.54 5.71
C GLN A 60 -4.98 -4.92 5.05
N MET A 61 -6.08 -5.47 4.50
CA MET A 61 -6.07 -6.73 3.76
C MET A 61 -5.20 -6.65 2.52
N ILE A 62 -5.31 -5.55 1.76
CA ILE A 62 -4.50 -5.32 0.56
C ILE A 62 -3.01 -5.23 0.93
N LYS A 63 -2.67 -4.44 1.94
CA LYS A 63 -1.29 -4.32 2.47
C LYS A 63 -0.74 -5.66 2.97
N ALA A 64 -1.57 -6.50 3.57
CA ALA A 64 -1.20 -7.84 4.01
C ALA A 64 -1.06 -8.87 2.86
N GLY A 65 -1.38 -8.49 1.62
CA GLY A 65 -1.28 -9.34 0.44
C GLY A 65 -2.47 -10.30 0.28
N MET A 66 -3.63 -9.97 0.84
CA MET A 66 -4.83 -10.82 0.75
C MET A 66 -5.32 -10.98 -0.70
N VAL A 67 -5.20 -9.96 -1.55
CA VAL A 67 -5.63 -10.01 -2.97
C VAL A 67 -4.93 -11.15 -3.72
N LYS A 68 -3.60 -11.19 -3.66
CA LYS A 68 -2.80 -12.25 -4.30
C LYS A 68 -3.09 -13.62 -3.69
N LEU A 69 -3.28 -13.68 -2.37
CA LEU A 69 -3.61 -14.92 -1.67
C LEU A 69 -4.99 -15.45 -2.11
N ALA A 70 -6.02 -14.60 -2.11
CA ALA A 70 -7.37 -14.97 -2.50
C ALA A 70 -7.43 -15.44 -3.96
N ALA A 71 -6.79 -14.72 -4.89
CA ALA A 71 -6.68 -15.15 -6.29
C ALA A 71 -6.05 -16.55 -6.43
N GLY A 72 -4.98 -16.83 -5.68
CA GLY A 72 -4.34 -18.15 -5.66
C GLY A 72 -5.22 -19.24 -5.02
N LEU A 73 -6.03 -18.91 -4.02
CA LEU A 73 -6.94 -19.87 -3.39
C LEU A 73 -8.16 -20.17 -4.26
N THR A 74 -8.66 -19.20 -5.04
CA THR A 74 -9.77 -19.41 -5.99
C THR A 74 -9.40 -20.35 -7.15
N GLN A 75 -8.11 -20.48 -7.47
CA GLN A 75 -7.64 -21.46 -8.47
C GLN A 75 -7.77 -22.92 -7.98
N LYS A 76 -7.89 -23.15 -6.67
CA LYS A 76 -8.12 -24.47 -6.10
C LYS A 76 -9.62 -24.80 -6.18
N LYS A 77 -9.93 -26.07 -6.45
CA LYS A 77 -11.31 -26.58 -6.29
C LYS A 77 -11.56 -26.90 -4.83
N TRP A 78 -12.53 -26.22 -4.22
CA TRP A 78 -12.93 -26.50 -2.85
C TRP A 78 -14.15 -27.42 -2.86
N LYS A 79 -14.29 -28.23 -1.81
CA LYS A 79 -15.55 -28.94 -1.53
C LYS A 79 -16.52 -28.11 -0.69
N ASP A 80 -16.01 -27.01 -0.12
CA ASP A 80 -16.73 -26.13 0.79
C ASP A 80 -17.15 -24.89 0.01
N GLU A 81 -18.43 -24.83 -0.37
CA GLU A 81 -19.00 -23.76 -1.19
C GLU A 81 -18.88 -22.38 -0.52
N ASP A 82 -18.93 -22.33 0.82
CA ASP A 82 -18.78 -21.07 1.56
C ASP A 82 -17.38 -20.46 1.34
N ILE A 83 -16.34 -21.30 1.27
CA ILE A 83 -14.97 -20.82 0.99
C ILE A 83 -14.91 -20.23 -0.42
N GLU A 84 -15.52 -20.88 -1.41
CA GLU A 84 -15.51 -20.40 -2.79
C GLU A 84 -16.25 -19.06 -2.91
N GLN A 85 -17.44 -18.96 -2.29
CA GLN A 85 -18.26 -17.76 -2.30
C GLN A 85 -17.57 -16.59 -1.59
N ASP A 86 -17.04 -16.81 -0.39
CA ASP A 86 -16.38 -15.74 0.36
C ASP A 86 -15.09 -15.27 -0.33
N LEU A 87 -14.30 -16.19 -0.90
CA LEU A 87 -13.12 -15.83 -1.69
C LEU A 87 -13.48 -15.02 -2.94
N ALA A 88 -14.56 -15.38 -3.63
CA ALA A 88 -15.02 -14.64 -4.80
C ALA A 88 -15.39 -13.18 -4.44
N VAL A 89 -16.16 -12.99 -3.37
CA VAL A 89 -16.54 -11.66 -2.87
C VAL A 89 -15.31 -10.86 -2.41
N LEU A 90 -14.38 -11.49 -1.70
CA LEU A 90 -13.13 -10.84 -1.29
C LEU A 90 -12.31 -10.38 -2.50
N ASN A 91 -12.14 -11.23 -3.52
CA ASN A 91 -11.43 -10.84 -4.75
C ASN A 91 -12.10 -9.65 -5.42
N GLU A 92 -13.41 -9.73 -5.69
CA GLU A 92 -14.15 -8.67 -6.39
C GLU A 92 -14.01 -7.31 -5.70
N VAL A 93 -14.26 -7.26 -4.38
CA VAL A 93 -14.22 -6.01 -3.63
C VAL A 93 -12.81 -5.47 -3.48
N LEU A 94 -11.84 -6.33 -3.11
CA LEU A 94 -10.47 -5.87 -2.87
C LEU A 94 -9.77 -5.49 -4.18
N GLU A 95 -10.06 -6.14 -5.32
CA GLU A 95 -9.53 -5.73 -6.62
C GLU A 95 -10.04 -4.34 -7.03
N LYS A 96 -11.34 -4.07 -6.79
CA LYS A 96 -11.90 -2.74 -7.02
C LYS A 96 -11.22 -1.68 -6.15
N ASP A 97 -11.03 -1.96 -4.87
CA ASP A 97 -10.37 -1.03 -3.95
C ASP A 97 -8.89 -0.85 -4.29
N VAL A 98 -8.19 -1.89 -4.77
CA VAL A 98 -6.82 -1.74 -5.30
C VAL A 98 -6.80 -0.72 -6.44
N ASN A 99 -7.75 -0.78 -7.38
CA ASN A 99 -7.78 0.17 -8.49
C ASN A 99 -7.99 1.61 -8.02
N VAL A 100 -8.85 1.82 -7.02
CA VAL A 100 -9.08 3.16 -6.43
C VAL A 100 -7.85 3.64 -5.66
N LEU A 101 -7.31 2.81 -4.78
CA LEU A 101 -6.14 3.11 -3.94
C LEU A 101 -4.83 3.21 -4.73
N ASN A 102 -4.83 2.78 -5.99
CA ASN A 102 -3.72 2.89 -6.94
C ASN A 102 -4.00 3.92 -8.05
N SER A 103 -5.02 4.77 -7.89
CA SER A 103 -5.35 5.81 -8.88
C SER A 103 -4.38 6.99 -8.79
N PHE A 104 -4.03 7.57 -9.94
CA PHE A 104 -3.21 8.77 -9.98
C PHE A 104 -3.93 9.99 -9.40
N GLU A 105 -5.25 10.01 -9.48
CA GLU A 105 -6.09 11.05 -8.90
C GLU A 105 -5.90 11.11 -7.38
N LEU A 106 -5.88 9.95 -6.69
CA LEU A 106 -5.56 9.89 -5.26
C LEU A 106 -4.16 10.43 -4.97
N TYR A 107 -3.15 10.01 -5.74
CA TYR A 107 -1.77 10.52 -5.61
C TYR A 107 -1.73 12.05 -5.75
N ARG A 108 -2.41 12.57 -6.78
CA ARG A 108 -2.49 14.00 -7.05
C ARG A 108 -3.15 14.74 -5.89
N GLU A 109 -4.21 14.21 -5.30
CA GLU A 109 -4.87 14.79 -4.13
C GLU A 109 -3.94 14.81 -2.90
N GLU A 110 -3.22 13.72 -2.63
CA GLU A 110 -2.21 13.67 -1.55
C GLU A 110 -1.13 14.74 -1.74
N VAL A 111 -0.55 14.83 -2.94
CA VAL A 111 0.49 15.83 -3.27
C VAL A 111 -0.05 17.26 -3.17
N MET A 112 -1.23 17.53 -3.72
CA MET A 112 -1.81 18.88 -3.72
C MET A 112 -2.22 19.33 -2.31
N SER A 113 -2.62 18.39 -1.44
CA SER A 113 -2.93 18.69 -0.04
C SER A 113 -1.69 18.89 0.83
N GLY A 114 -0.52 18.40 0.38
CA GLY A 114 0.73 18.40 1.15
C GLY A 114 0.74 17.38 2.30
N ASN A 115 -0.28 16.53 2.40
CA ASN A 115 -0.41 15.50 3.44
C ASN A 115 -0.14 14.12 2.87
N LEU A 116 1.14 13.83 2.61
CA LEU A 116 1.56 12.53 2.09
C LEU A 116 1.51 11.46 3.19
N VAL A 117 0.91 10.32 2.88
CA VAL A 117 0.85 9.16 3.76
C VAL A 117 1.36 7.93 3.03
N TRP A 118 2.01 7.01 3.74
CA TRP A 118 2.47 5.77 3.13
C TRP A 118 1.29 4.88 2.67
N SER A 119 0.92 5.04 1.41
CA SER A 119 -0.19 4.36 0.74
C SER A 119 0.29 3.60 -0.52
N LEU A 120 -0.64 2.96 -1.24
CA LEU A 120 -0.30 2.14 -2.41
C LEU A 120 0.24 2.97 -3.58
N VAL A 121 -0.24 4.21 -3.77
CA VAL A 121 0.25 5.10 -4.84
C VAL A 121 1.75 5.39 -4.72
N HIS A 122 2.30 5.38 -3.50
CA HIS A 122 3.73 5.56 -3.29
C HIS A 122 4.50 4.25 -3.48
N ARG A 123 4.01 3.13 -2.93
CA ARG A 123 4.78 1.87 -2.81
C ARG A 123 4.65 0.91 -4.00
N SER A 124 3.65 1.11 -4.85
CA SER A 124 3.32 0.19 -5.95
C SER A 124 4.22 0.43 -7.15
N GLU A 125 5.06 -0.54 -7.50
CA GLU A 125 5.84 -0.45 -8.75
C GLU A 125 4.94 -0.37 -10.00
N LYS A 126 3.78 -1.03 -9.96
CA LYS A 126 2.77 -0.96 -11.02
C LYS A 126 2.27 0.48 -11.20
N PHE A 127 1.98 1.19 -10.09
CA PHE A 127 1.60 2.60 -10.14
C PHE A 127 2.60 3.44 -10.92
N TRP A 128 3.88 3.35 -10.56
CA TRP A 128 4.92 4.14 -11.19
C TRP A 128 5.10 3.79 -12.67
N ARG A 129 5.10 2.51 -13.02
CA ARG A 129 5.20 2.09 -14.43
C ARG A 129 4.05 2.64 -15.29
N GLU A 130 2.84 2.69 -14.75
CA GLU A 130 1.65 3.14 -15.47
C GLU A 130 1.52 4.67 -15.52
N ASN A 131 1.92 5.38 -14.45
CA ASN A 131 1.58 6.79 -14.28
C ASN A 131 2.74 7.76 -14.39
N VAL A 132 4.00 7.30 -14.43
CA VAL A 132 5.16 8.21 -14.36
C VAL A 132 5.18 9.28 -15.47
N GLY A 133 4.64 8.99 -16.66
CA GLY A 133 4.54 9.96 -17.75
C GLY A 133 3.60 11.15 -17.45
N ARG A 134 2.60 10.95 -16.58
CA ARG A 134 1.63 11.98 -16.18
C ARG A 134 2.25 13.04 -15.25
N PHE A 135 3.42 12.77 -14.69
CA PHE A 135 4.13 13.71 -13.81
C PHE A 135 4.72 14.90 -14.58
N GLU A 136 4.80 14.85 -15.91
CA GLU A 136 5.25 15.97 -16.75
C GLU A 136 4.22 17.11 -16.82
N GLU A 137 2.93 16.84 -16.56
CA GLU A 137 1.82 17.76 -16.81
C GLU A 137 1.76 18.97 -15.86
N ASN A 138 2.51 18.98 -14.74
CA ASN A 138 2.39 20.01 -13.69
C ASN A 138 3.74 20.56 -13.18
N ASN A 139 4.75 20.67 -14.05
CA ASN A 139 6.07 21.23 -13.71
C ASN A 139 6.75 20.57 -12.49
N PHE A 140 6.44 19.29 -12.23
CA PHE A 140 7.10 18.46 -11.22
C PHE A 140 7.14 19.06 -9.80
N LYS A 141 6.14 19.88 -9.45
CA LYS A 141 6.03 20.63 -8.18
C LYS A 141 5.71 19.77 -6.95
N VAL A 142 6.16 18.52 -6.93
CA VAL A 142 5.88 17.53 -5.88
C VAL A 142 6.65 17.82 -4.59
N LEU A 143 7.72 18.63 -4.66
CA LEU A 143 8.49 19.04 -3.50
C LEU A 143 7.94 20.34 -2.91
N GLY A 144 6.89 20.21 -2.13
CA GLY A 144 6.49 21.27 -1.21
C GLY A 144 7.53 21.45 -0.11
N SER A 145 7.71 22.69 0.35
CA SER A 145 8.45 23.02 1.56
C SER A 145 7.68 22.50 2.78
N SER A 146 7.88 21.23 3.14
CA SER A 146 7.30 20.61 4.34
C SER A 146 8.36 20.45 5.41
N ASN A 147 7.98 20.68 6.66
CA ASN A 147 8.81 20.36 7.83
C ASN A 147 8.39 19.02 8.47
N ASN A 148 7.36 18.35 7.93
CA ASN A 148 6.91 17.07 8.45
C ASN A 148 7.85 15.95 7.96
N PRO A 149 8.53 15.22 8.86
CA PRO A 149 9.48 14.18 8.47
C PRO A 149 8.86 13.08 7.60
N GLN A 150 7.61 12.68 7.86
CA GLN A 150 6.93 11.66 7.05
C GLN A 150 6.74 12.15 5.61
N VAL A 151 6.28 13.39 5.45
CA VAL A 151 6.04 13.98 4.13
C VAL A 151 7.37 14.10 3.37
N LEU A 152 8.43 14.55 4.04
CA LEU A 152 9.76 14.63 3.44
C LEU A 152 10.32 13.26 3.04
N ALA A 153 10.14 12.23 3.88
CA ALA A 153 10.58 10.88 3.59
C ALA A 153 9.86 10.29 2.36
N ILE A 154 8.53 10.46 2.28
CA ILE A 154 7.72 10.01 1.14
C ILE A 154 8.12 10.79 -0.12
N ALA A 155 8.27 12.12 -0.04
CA ALA A 155 8.67 12.93 -1.18
C ALA A 155 10.04 12.51 -1.73
N CYS A 156 11.04 12.29 -0.85
CA CYS A 156 12.34 11.77 -1.26
C CYS A 156 12.23 10.39 -1.93
N TYR A 157 11.39 9.50 -1.39
CA TYR A 157 11.16 8.18 -1.98
C TYR A 157 10.55 8.28 -3.38
N ASP A 158 9.49 9.08 -3.53
CA ASP A 158 8.76 9.31 -4.78
C ASP A 158 9.64 9.88 -5.87
N LEU A 159 10.48 10.86 -5.55
CA LEU A 159 11.46 11.39 -6.50
C LEU A 159 12.42 10.30 -6.99
N GLY A 160 12.84 9.42 -6.09
CA GLY A 160 13.67 8.28 -6.43
C GLY A 160 12.98 7.32 -7.40
N GLU A 161 11.71 7.02 -7.16
CA GLU A 161 10.91 6.20 -8.08
C GLU A 161 10.66 6.90 -9.41
N PHE A 162 10.36 8.21 -9.41
CA PHE A 162 10.26 9.02 -10.62
C PHE A 162 11.56 8.96 -11.43
N VAL A 163 12.72 9.11 -10.79
CA VAL A 163 14.04 8.98 -11.44
C VAL A 163 14.25 7.58 -12.03
N ARG A 164 13.78 6.54 -11.33
CA ARG A 164 13.93 5.14 -11.74
C ARG A 164 13.04 4.78 -12.94
N PHE A 165 11.79 5.23 -12.94
CA PHE A 165 10.79 4.84 -13.95
C PHE A 165 10.66 5.82 -15.10
N HIS A 166 10.98 7.10 -14.92
CA HIS A 166 10.86 8.10 -15.97
C HIS A 166 12.11 8.13 -16.86
N PRO A 167 12.00 7.97 -18.19
CA PRO A 167 13.16 7.97 -19.10
C PRO A 167 14.02 9.24 -19.01
N ARG A 168 13.41 10.36 -18.65
CA ARG A 168 14.09 11.67 -18.47
C ARG A 168 14.18 12.10 -17.01
N GLY A 169 13.80 11.25 -16.05
CA GLY A 169 13.64 11.62 -14.64
C GLY A 169 14.89 12.27 -14.04
N ARG A 170 16.08 11.72 -14.32
CA ARG A 170 17.36 12.32 -13.91
C ARG A 170 17.54 13.74 -14.44
N LYS A 171 17.32 13.94 -15.74
CA LYS A 171 17.49 15.25 -16.39
C LYS A 171 16.50 16.27 -15.85
N VAL A 172 15.27 15.85 -15.59
CA VAL A 172 14.22 16.67 -15.00
C VAL A 172 14.62 17.09 -13.59
N LEU A 173 14.98 16.14 -12.73
CA LEU A 173 15.32 16.42 -11.34
C LEU A 173 16.58 17.29 -11.20
N SER A 174 17.57 17.12 -12.09
CA SER A 174 18.76 17.99 -12.14
C SER A 174 18.45 19.43 -12.59
N LYS A 175 17.42 19.64 -13.43
CA LYS A 175 17.04 21.00 -13.89
C LYS A 175 16.30 21.82 -12.84
N MET A 176 15.77 21.18 -11.81
CA MET A 176 15.00 21.83 -10.76
C MET A 176 15.82 22.08 -9.48
N ASP A 177 17.16 21.95 -9.56
CA ASP A 177 18.06 21.95 -8.41
C ASP A 177 17.74 20.92 -7.32
N GLY A 178 16.79 20.00 -7.56
CA GLY A 178 16.34 19.02 -6.57
C GLY A 178 17.44 18.08 -6.08
N LYS A 179 18.52 17.91 -6.85
CA LYS A 179 19.72 17.19 -6.36
C LYS A 179 20.32 17.86 -5.12
N VAL A 180 20.42 19.20 -5.13
CA VAL A 180 20.99 19.98 -4.02
C VAL A 180 20.08 19.87 -2.81
N ASP A 181 18.78 20.01 -3.00
CA ASP A 181 17.79 19.91 -1.92
C ASP A 181 17.78 18.52 -1.27
N ILE A 182 17.80 17.46 -2.07
CA ILE A 182 17.83 16.08 -1.55
C ILE A 182 19.16 15.80 -0.83
N MET A 183 20.29 16.29 -1.36
CA MET A 183 21.58 16.16 -0.67
C MET A 183 21.58 16.92 0.67
N ASN A 184 20.96 18.09 0.72
CA ASN A 184 20.80 18.84 1.96
C ASN A 184 19.94 18.07 2.98
N LEU A 185 18.82 17.47 2.55
CA LEU A 185 18.00 16.61 3.40
C LEU A 185 18.75 15.37 3.88
N MET A 186 19.59 14.77 3.03
CA MET A 186 20.42 13.61 3.37
C MET A 186 21.44 13.92 4.47
N THR A 187 22.08 15.10 4.45
CA THR A 187 23.18 15.43 5.38
C THR A 187 22.72 16.20 6.62
N ASN A 188 21.72 17.07 6.48
CA ASN A 188 21.39 18.07 7.50
C ASN A 188 20.03 17.85 8.18
N ASN A 189 19.20 16.90 7.71
CA ASN A 189 17.91 16.64 8.35
C ASN A 189 18.10 15.81 9.65
N PRO A 190 17.44 16.14 10.77
CA PRO A 190 17.58 15.38 12.02
C PRO A 190 16.89 14.01 11.99
N ASP A 191 15.94 13.77 11.08
CA ASP A 191 15.18 12.54 11.01
C ASP A 191 15.89 11.46 10.17
N ALA A 192 16.11 10.29 10.77
CA ALA A 192 16.86 9.19 10.16
C ALA A 192 16.13 8.58 8.94
N GLU A 193 14.79 8.54 8.94
CA GLU A 193 14.04 8.01 7.80
C GLU A 193 14.09 8.99 6.61
N VAL A 194 14.03 10.30 6.88
CA VAL A 194 14.25 11.32 5.83
C VAL A 194 15.64 11.17 5.21
N GLN A 195 16.69 11.08 6.05
CA GLN A 195 18.07 10.92 5.56
C GLN A 195 18.23 9.66 4.70
N LYS A 196 17.67 8.54 5.16
CA LYS A 196 17.67 7.24 4.45
C LYS A 196 16.98 7.34 3.10
N HIS A 197 15.78 7.90 3.03
CA HIS A 197 15.04 8.04 1.77
C HIS A 197 15.71 9.04 0.81
N ALA A 198 16.31 10.11 1.34
CA ALA A 198 17.11 11.05 0.56
C ALA A 198 18.35 10.37 -0.04
N LEU A 199 19.09 9.59 0.75
CA LEU A 199 20.25 8.82 0.28
C LEU A 199 19.86 7.84 -0.82
N LEU A 200 18.78 7.08 -0.63
CA LEU A 200 18.28 6.14 -1.64
C LEU A 200 17.89 6.86 -2.94
N CYS A 201 17.29 8.04 -2.84
CA CYS A 201 16.98 8.86 -4.02
C CYS A 201 18.27 9.27 -4.76
N VAL A 202 19.27 9.80 -4.06
CA VAL A 202 20.56 10.16 -4.65
C VAL A 202 21.23 8.97 -5.33
N GLN A 203 21.21 7.79 -4.69
CA GLN A 203 21.75 6.56 -5.28
C GLN A 203 21.06 6.21 -6.61
N LYS A 204 19.72 6.27 -6.67
CA LYS A 204 18.95 6.03 -7.91
C LYS A 204 19.28 7.06 -9.01
N MET A 205 19.65 8.28 -8.65
CA MET A 205 20.12 9.30 -9.61
C MET A 205 21.50 8.99 -10.19
N MET A 206 22.38 8.32 -9.43
CA MET A 206 23.77 8.06 -9.79
C MET A 206 23.96 6.78 -10.62
N VAL A 207 23.08 5.80 -10.47
CA VAL A 207 23.18 4.54 -11.23
C VAL A 207 22.74 4.76 -12.67
N HIS A 208 23.60 4.44 -13.64
CA HIS A 208 23.21 4.30 -15.05
C HIS A 208 22.64 2.87 -15.26
N ASN A 209 21.48 2.75 -15.91
CA ASN A 209 20.77 1.48 -16.17
C ASN A 209 20.40 0.61 -14.95
N TRP A 210 19.35 1.01 -14.21
CA TRP A 210 18.82 0.25 -13.05
C TRP A 210 18.33 -1.18 -13.40
N GLU A 211 17.91 -1.42 -14.65
CA GLU A 211 17.43 -2.74 -15.12
C GLU A 211 18.47 -3.86 -15.01
N TYR A 212 19.76 -3.53 -15.04
CA TYR A 212 20.84 -4.53 -14.90
C TYR A 212 21.03 -5.01 -13.47
N LEU A 213 20.62 -4.21 -12.48
CA LEU A 213 20.74 -4.58 -11.06
C LEU A 213 19.54 -5.40 -10.58
N SER A 214 18.35 -5.18 -11.15
CA SER A 214 17.15 -5.97 -10.80
C SER A 214 17.17 -7.40 -11.35
N ASN A 215 17.92 -7.64 -12.43
CA ASN A 215 18.02 -8.96 -13.08
C ASN A 215 19.23 -9.78 -12.57
N ALA A 216 19.97 -9.26 -11.59
CA ALA A 216 21.17 -9.89 -11.05
C ALA A 216 20.95 -10.65 -9.73
N ASN A 217 19.69 -10.77 -9.26
CA ASN A 217 19.31 -11.52 -8.05
C ASN A 217 18.16 -12.48 -8.34
#